data_AF-A0A2N3IUU4-F1
#
_entry.id   AF-A0A2N3IUU4-F1
#
_cell.length_a   1.000
_cell.length_b   1.000
_cell.length_c   1.000
_cell.angle_alpha   90.00
_cell.angle_beta   90.00
_cell.angle_gamma   90.00
#
_symmetry.space_group_name_H-M   'P 1'
#
loop_
_entity.id
_entity.type
_entity.pdbx_description
1 polymer ?
#
loop_
_entity_poly.entity_id
_entity_poly.type
_entity_poly.pdbx_seq_one_letter_code
_entity_poly.pdbx_strand_id
1 'polypeptide(L)'
;MQPSTNTAAAHPNGGTATHLWYRPLTGNELRQCLRIAFGCTTGFLLCKLFGWSYGVFYTVTPVLLLGMVPVMNGHAARQLIAAAAVCGVEVGLLGGLFGSHPALMTPIAFLLFLYRFAAMSRGSLFLFGANGVLSLSIMLHFASYPQTDLNDLILNNIWANVLSVLIAYLMTMLIPDVETRPKPVSTPKAPHRMRHEALLGATVATLSFLVFQVFDLRDSMSAQATTLLVLFPMHWNGALSYARKRAMGTLLGVTFGLLGQLVLYDWSGQLLLVAPLLWLGAMLFSHAHVKEAGGSGVGFGALTTLGILFGQYLTPGNDLVFSALYRVSSILFAIVVTLLACYLVHRLLNRCEATRFGY
;
A
#
# COMPACT_ATOMS: atom_id res chain seq x y z
N MET A 1 8.07 31.94 -52.29
CA MET A 1 8.98 30.92 -52.87
C MET A 1 9.88 30.42 -51.74
N GLN A 2 9.60 29.18 -51.28
CA GLN A 2 10.40 28.19 -50.51
C GLN A 2 11.63 28.60 -49.65
N PRO A 3 11.97 27.84 -48.58
CA PRO A 3 11.14 27.41 -47.45
C PRO A 3 11.86 27.50 -46.08
N SER A 4 11.09 27.30 -45.01
CA SER A 4 11.45 27.22 -43.59
C SER A 4 12.20 25.93 -43.19
N THR A 5 13.26 26.04 -42.39
CA THR A 5 13.88 24.92 -41.67
C THR A 5 13.53 24.97 -40.17
N ASN A 6 12.42 24.31 -39.83
CA ASN A 6 12.09 23.91 -38.46
C ASN A 6 12.87 22.63 -38.12
N THR A 7 13.90 22.72 -37.29
CA THR A 7 14.52 21.55 -36.65
C THR A 7 13.73 21.18 -35.40
N ALA A 8 12.64 20.45 -35.61
CA ALA A 8 11.96 19.74 -34.53
C ALA A 8 12.84 18.57 -34.05
N ALA A 9 13.26 18.61 -32.80
CA ALA A 9 13.90 17.49 -32.13
C ALA A 9 12.93 16.30 -32.11
N ALA A 10 13.34 15.19 -32.74
CA ALA A 10 12.55 13.99 -32.88
C ALA A 10 12.27 13.34 -31.51
N HIS A 11 10.99 13.25 -31.15
CA HIS A 11 10.48 12.27 -30.21
C HIS A 11 10.71 10.85 -30.78
N PRO A 12 11.34 9.91 -30.05
CA PRO A 12 11.39 8.53 -30.48
C PRO A 12 10.10 7.82 -30.06
N ASN A 13 8.99 8.12 -30.74
CA ASN A 13 7.79 7.29 -30.69
C ASN A 13 7.73 6.47 -31.99
N GLY A 14 8.33 5.28 -31.98
CA GLY A 14 8.34 4.39 -33.14
C GLY A 14 9.19 3.13 -33.06
N GLY A 15 9.53 2.65 -31.85
CA GLY A 15 10.29 1.41 -31.67
C GLY A 15 9.46 0.38 -30.91
N THR A 16 9.14 -0.73 -31.59
CA THR A 16 8.74 -2.04 -31.08
C THR A 16 8.43 -2.12 -29.57
N ALA A 17 7.18 -2.44 -29.24
CA ALA A 17 6.78 -2.93 -27.92
C ALA A 17 7.50 -4.25 -27.63
N THR A 18 8.78 -4.16 -27.26
CA THR A 18 9.56 -5.26 -26.74
C THR A 18 8.85 -5.71 -25.48
N HIS A 19 8.32 -6.93 -25.55
CA HIS A 19 7.49 -7.53 -24.53
C HIS A 19 8.23 -7.48 -23.19
N LEU A 20 7.82 -6.55 -22.31
CA LEU A 20 8.50 -6.21 -21.04
C LEU A 20 8.78 -7.45 -20.18
N TRP A 21 7.97 -8.51 -20.34
CA TRP A 21 8.11 -9.77 -19.63
C TRP A 21 9.32 -10.62 -20.09
N TYR A 22 9.73 -10.55 -21.36
CA TYR A 22 10.84 -11.36 -21.91
C TYR A 22 12.21 -10.71 -21.78
N ARG A 23 12.26 -9.45 -21.34
CA ARG A 23 13.53 -8.77 -21.07
C ARG A 23 14.17 -9.31 -19.76
N PRO A 24 15.49 -9.57 -19.72
CA PRO A 24 16.18 -9.89 -18.47
C PRO A 24 16.16 -8.69 -17.52
N LEU A 25 16.17 -8.96 -16.21
CA LEU A 25 16.32 -7.90 -15.21
C LEU A 25 17.69 -7.23 -15.36
N THR A 26 17.72 -5.90 -15.20
CA THR A 26 18.98 -5.18 -14.98
C THR A 26 19.54 -5.49 -13.59
N GLY A 27 20.83 -5.18 -13.37
CA GLY A 27 21.45 -5.34 -12.06
C GLY A 27 20.73 -4.56 -10.95
N ASN A 28 20.31 -3.32 -11.23
CA ASN A 28 19.55 -2.50 -10.28
C ASN A 28 18.17 -3.07 -9.97
N GLU A 29 17.50 -3.65 -10.96
CA GLU A 29 16.17 -4.24 -10.78
C GLU A 29 16.25 -5.52 -9.92
N LEU A 30 17.22 -6.40 -10.18
CA LEU A 30 17.44 -7.60 -9.36
C LEU A 30 17.78 -7.23 -7.91
N ARG A 31 18.65 -6.25 -7.70
CA ARG A 31 19.00 -5.77 -6.36
C ARG A 31 17.80 -5.19 -5.63
N GLN A 32 16.90 -4.47 -6.33
CA GLN A 32 15.66 -4.00 -5.73
C GLN A 32 14.73 -5.16 -5.32
N CYS A 33 14.62 -6.20 -6.15
CA CYS A 33 13.85 -7.40 -5.80
C CYS A 33 14.37 -8.03 -4.50
N LEU A 34 15.69 -8.22 -4.42
CA LEU A 34 16.35 -8.76 -3.23
C LEU A 34 16.09 -7.88 -1.99
N ARG A 35 16.23 -6.56 -2.10
CA ARG A 35 15.94 -5.65 -0.98
C ARG A 35 14.50 -5.82 -0.49
N ILE A 36 13.51 -5.85 -1.39
CA ILE A 36 12.10 -6.00 -1.03
C ILE A 36 11.87 -7.34 -0.33
N ALA A 37 12.38 -8.44 -0.90
CA ALA A 37 12.17 -9.78 -0.38
C ALA A 37 12.84 -9.99 0.99
N PHE A 38 14.12 -9.62 1.12
CA PHE A 38 14.80 -9.68 2.40
C PHE A 38 14.19 -8.71 3.40
N GLY A 39 13.86 -7.48 3.00
CA GLY A 39 13.29 -6.49 3.90
C GLY A 39 11.95 -6.91 4.52
N CYS A 40 11.02 -7.41 3.71
CA CYS A 40 9.74 -7.94 4.20
C CYS A 40 9.94 -9.18 5.09
N THR A 41 10.84 -10.09 4.69
CA THR A 41 11.08 -11.34 5.42
C THR A 41 11.76 -11.08 6.76
N THR A 42 12.73 -10.15 6.83
CA THR A 42 13.37 -9.74 8.08
C THR A 42 12.36 -9.09 9.02
N GLY A 43 11.49 -8.21 8.53
CA GLY A 43 10.43 -7.61 9.34
C GLY A 43 9.47 -8.67 9.91
N PHE A 44 9.05 -9.63 9.08
CA PHE A 44 8.26 -10.79 9.51
C PHE A 44 8.96 -11.62 10.59
N LEU A 45 10.22 -11.99 10.35
CA LEU A 45 11.03 -12.80 11.27
C LEU A 45 11.16 -12.13 12.64
N LEU A 46 11.52 -10.85 12.67
CA LEU A 46 11.68 -10.11 13.93
C LEU A 46 10.35 -10.04 14.69
N CYS A 47 9.24 -9.74 13.99
CA CYS A 47 7.92 -9.74 14.61
C CYS A 47 7.58 -11.08 15.27
N LYS A 48 7.83 -12.21 14.59
CA LYS A 48 7.55 -13.55 15.13
C LYS A 48 8.53 -13.99 16.23
N LEU A 49 9.81 -13.66 16.11
CA LEU A 49 10.83 -14.01 17.10
C LEU A 49 10.64 -13.27 18.42
N PHE A 50 10.24 -12.00 18.37
CA PHE A 50 10.00 -11.18 19.56
C PHE A 50 8.54 -11.24 20.04
N GLY A 51 7.67 -12.00 19.37
CA GLY A 51 6.27 -12.16 19.77
C GLY A 51 5.43 -10.88 19.67
N TRP A 52 5.76 -9.98 18.75
CA TRP A 52 5.03 -8.71 18.58
C TRP A 52 3.66 -8.90 17.90
N SER A 53 2.69 -8.09 18.32
CA SER A 53 1.34 -8.03 17.74
C SER A 53 1.33 -7.36 16.36
N TYR A 54 0.23 -7.51 15.61
CA TYR A 54 -0.01 -6.78 14.36
C TYR A 54 1.10 -6.98 13.30
N GLY A 55 1.47 -8.23 13.02
CA GLY A 55 2.52 -8.58 12.06
C GLY A 55 2.36 -8.00 10.64
N VAL A 56 1.14 -7.56 10.29
CA VAL A 56 0.88 -6.77 9.08
C VAL A 56 1.73 -5.50 8.99
N PHE A 57 1.94 -4.76 10.08
CA PHE A 57 2.76 -3.54 10.04
C PHE A 57 4.22 -3.86 9.76
N TYR A 58 4.73 -4.96 10.32
CA TYR A 58 6.13 -5.38 10.15
C TYR A 58 6.44 -5.99 8.79
N THR A 59 5.42 -6.37 8.03
CA THR A 59 5.58 -6.97 6.69
C THR A 59 5.22 -6.00 5.58
N VAL A 60 4.09 -5.31 5.69
CA VAL A 60 3.59 -4.40 4.65
C VAL A 60 4.38 -3.10 4.60
N THR A 61 4.81 -2.56 5.75
CA THR A 61 5.57 -1.29 5.78
C THR A 61 6.91 -1.40 5.05
N PRO A 62 7.73 -2.47 5.27
CA PRO A 62 8.93 -2.68 4.45
C PRO A 62 8.63 -2.85 2.96
N VAL A 63 7.56 -3.56 2.60
CA VAL A 63 7.13 -3.70 1.19
C VAL A 63 6.76 -2.35 0.58
N LEU A 64 6.01 -1.51 1.31
CA LEU A 64 5.63 -0.17 0.86
C LEU A 64 6.88 0.70 0.67
N LEU A 65 7.77 0.72 1.66
CA LEU A 65 8.98 1.54 1.64
C LEU A 65 9.94 1.10 0.52
N LEU A 66 10.35 -0.16 0.50
CA LEU A 66 11.34 -0.68 -0.46
C LEU A 66 10.74 -0.88 -1.87
N GLY A 67 9.43 -1.09 -1.96
CA GLY A 67 8.71 -1.21 -3.21
C GLY A 67 8.50 0.13 -3.93
N MET A 68 8.21 1.19 -3.18
CA MET A 68 7.92 2.51 -3.75
C MET A 68 9.12 3.46 -3.76
N VAL A 69 10.10 3.25 -2.88
CA VAL A 69 11.31 4.09 -2.77
C VAL A 69 12.54 3.25 -3.15
N PRO A 70 12.94 3.26 -4.43
CA PRO A 70 14.08 2.47 -4.89
C PRO A 70 15.42 2.97 -4.31
N VAL A 71 15.52 4.27 -4.00
CA VAL A 71 16.70 4.91 -3.41
C VAL A 71 16.35 5.48 -2.05
N MET A 72 16.79 4.80 -0.99
CA MET A 72 16.54 5.24 0.37
C MET A 72 17.26 6.56 0.66
N ASN A 73 16.56 7.50 1.29
CA ASN A 73 17.10 8.80 1.67
C ASN A 73 16.48 9.30 2.98
N GLY A 74 17.12 10.28 3.62
CA GLY A 74 16.67 10.82 4.90
C GLY A 74 15.32 11.54 4.84
N HIS A 75 14.86 11.97 3.66
CA HIS A 75 13.52 12.54 3.49
C HIS A 75 12.43 11.46 3.54
N ALA A 76 12.64 10.33 2.86
CA ALA A 76 11.75 9.18 2.91
C ALA A 76 11.65 8.60 4.33
N ALA A 77 12.79 8.47 5.03
CA ALA A 77 12.84 8.02 6.42
C ALA A 77 12.00 8.92 7.34
N ARG A 78 12.20 10.24 7.25
CA ARG A 78 11.46 11.22 8.07
C ARG A 78 9.97 11.19 7.79
N GLN A 79 9.55 11.05 6.52
CA GLN A 79 8.13 10.95 6.17
C GLN A 79 7.47 9.74 6.82
N LEU A 80 8.14 8.58 6.80
CA LEU A 80 7.57 7.35 7.34
C LEU A 80 7.44 7.41 8.87
N ILE A 81 8.49 7.87 9.55
CA ILE A 81 8.49 8.03 11.02
C ILE A 81 7.49 9.11 11.45
N ALA A 82 7.44 10.24 10.74
CA ALA A 82 6.46 11.29 11.02
C ALA A 82 5.02 10.79 10.82
N ALA A 83 4.76 10.03 9.75
CA ALA A 83 3.43 9.45 9.53
C ALA A 83 3.04 8.52 10.68
N ALA A 84 3.96 7.67 11.15
CA ALA A 84 3.70 6.74 12.24
C ALA A 84 3.42 7.46 13.57
N ALA A 85 4.23 8.47 13.90
CA ALA A 85 4.05 9.27 15.11
C ALA A 85 2.74 10.06 15.08
N VAL A 86 2.44 10.73 13.97
CA VAL A 86 1.20 11.50 13.80
C VAL A 86 -0.03 10.58 13.86
N CYS A 87 -0.03 9.45 13.15
CA CYS A 87 -1.10 8.45 13.27
C CYS A 87 -1.27 7.97 14.72
N GLY A 88 -0.18 7.70 15.42
CA GLY A 88 -0.21 7.25 16.82
C GLY A 88 -0.85 8.27 17.75
N VAL A 89 -0.43 9.53 17.67
CA VAL A 89 -0.99 10.63 18.47
C VAL A 89 -2.46 10.85 18.14
N GLU A 90 -2.83 10.91 16.86
CA GLU A 90 -4.21 11.14 16.45
C GLU A 90 -5.13 10.00 16.93
N VAL A 91 -4.75 8.75 16.69
CA VAL A 91 -5.56 7.60 17.11
C VAL A 91 -5.63 7.50 18.64
N GLY A 92 -4.55 7.80 19.36
CA GLY A 92 -4.55 7.83 20.83
C GLY A 92 -5.51 8.89 21.39
N LEU A 93 -5.48 10.11 20.83
CA LEU A 93 -6.40 11.19 21.22
C LEU A 93 -7.85 10.84 20.86
N LEU A 94 -8.09 10.27 19.69
CA LEU A 94 -9.43 9.86 19.27
C LEU A 94 -9.98 8.74 20.15
N GLY A 95 -9.21 7.68 20.38
CA GLY A 95 -9.62 6.58 21.24
C GLY A 95 -9.96 7.05 22.66
N GLY A 96 -9.17 7.98 23.20
CA GLY A 96 -9.40 8.53 24.54
C GLY A 96 -10.59 9.50 24.66
N LEU A 97 -10.80 10.39 23.68
CA LEU A 97 -11.78 11.48 23.77
C LEU A 97 -13.11 11.20 23.07
N PHE A 98 -13.08 10.47 21.96
CA PHE A 98 -14.23 10.33 21.06
C PHE A 98 -14.66 8.87 20.83
N GLY A 99 -14.01 7.89 21.46
CA GLY A 99 -14.28 6.46 21.26
C GLY A 99 -15.75 6.06 21.46
N SER A 100 -16.46 6.75 22.36
CA SER A 100 -17.90 6.56 22.62
C SER A 100 -18.84 7.34 21.70
N HIS A 101 -18.31 8.13 20.75
CA HIS A 101 -19.07 9.03 19.88
C HIS A 101 -18.86 8.74 18.39
N PRO A 102 -19.41 7.64 17.83
CA PRO A 102 -19.23 7.26 16.43
C PRO A 102 -19.65 8.34 15.41
N ALA A 103 -20.69 9.12 15.74
CA ALA A 103 -21.16 10.20 14.88
C ALA A 103 -20.13 11.33 14.73
N LEU A 104 -19.37 11.64 15.78
CA LEU A 104 -18.28 12.63 15.74
C LEU A 104 -17.01 12.06 15.11
N MET A 105 -16.77 10.76 15.24
CA MET A 105 -15.62 10.10 14.60
C MET A 105 -15.63 10.20 13.09
N THR A 106 -16.81 10.19 12.47
CA THR A 106 -16.94 10.23 11.00
C THR A 106 -16.39 11.51 10.37
N PRO A 107 -16.83 12.73 10.75
CA PRO A 107 -16.26 13.96 10.21
C PRO A 107 -14.79 14.13 10.58
N ILE A 108 -14.35 13.65 11.75
CA ILE A 108 -12.93 13.70 12.12
C ILE A 108 -12.10 12.78 11.22
N ALA A 109 -12.52 11.53 11.01
CA ALA A 109 -11.87 10.60 10.09
C ALA A 109 -11.78 11.18 8.67
N PHE A 110 -12.83 11.85 8.20
CA PHE A 110 -12.80 12.56 6.92
C PHE A 110 -11.71 13.63 6.86
N LEU A 111 -11.60 14.49 7.88
CA LEU A 111 -10.55 15.51 7.94
C LEU A 111 -9.15 14.89 8.00
N LEU A 112 -8.98 13.80 8.76
CA LEU A 112 -7.73 13.08 8.89
C LEU A 112 -7.30 12.40 7.58
N PHE A 113 -8.23 11.84 6.82
CA PHE A 113 -7.95 11.35 5.47
C PHE A 113 -7.68 12.49 4.50
N LEU A 114 -8.43 13.60 4.58
CA LEU A 114 -8.31 14.75 3.68
C LEU A 114 -6.91 15.34 3.66
N TYR A 115 -6.33 15.62 4.83
CA TYR A 115 -5.00 16.22 4.85
C TYR A 115 -3.92 15.23 4.37
N ARG A 116 -4.07 13.92 4.63
CA ARG A 116 -3.13 12.90 4.17
C ARG A 116 -3.17 12.71 2.66
N PHE A 117 -4.37 12.66 2.08
CA PHE A 117 -4.50 12.67 0.63
C PHE A 117 -4.00 14.00 0.05
N ALA A 118 -4.27 15.15 0.66
CA ALA A 118 -3.69 16.42 0.22
C ALA A 118 -2.14 16.40 0.23
N ALA A 119 -1.52 15.80 1.26
CA ALA A 119 -0.08 15.59 1.32
C ALA A 119 0.41 14.64 0.22
N MET A 120 -0.34 13.58 -0.07
CA MET A 120 -0.06 12.62 -1.14
C MET A 120 -0.12 13.27 -2.52
N SER A 121 -1.12 14.12 -2.78
CA SER A 121 -1.31 14.81 -4.07
C SER A 121 -0.18 15.82 -4.36
N ARG A 122 0.36 16.49 -3.33
CA ARG A 122 1.50 17.42 -3.42
C ARG A 122 2.80 16.76 -3.92
N GLY A 123 2.92 15.44 -3.82
CA GLY A 123 4.10 14.68 -4.26
C GLY A 123 5.30 14.74 -3.31
N SER A 124 5.64 15.91 -2.76
CA SER A 124 6.78 16.05 -1.83
C SER A 124 6.61 15.29 -0.51
N LEU A 125 5.37 15.06 -0.09
CA LEU A 125 4.97 14.32 1.10
C LEU A 125 4.21 13.03 0.75
N PHE A 126 4.51 12.45 -0.41
CA PHE A 126 3.80 11.27 -0.91
C PHE A 126 3.81 10.08 0.06
N LEU A 127 4.96 9.72 0.63
CA LEU A 127 5.05 8.58 1.55
C LEU A 127 4.37 8.87 2.88
N PHE A 128 4.48 10.11 3.36
CA PHE A 128 3.77 10.53 4.57
C PHE A 128 2.26 10.34 4.39
N GLY A 129 1.71 10.76 3.26
CA GLY A 129 0.30 10.54 2.91
C GLY A 129 -0.04 9.06 2.72
N ALA A 130 0.72 8.33 1.89
CA ALA A 130 0.43 6.93 1.54
C ALA A 130 0.49 5.99 2.75
N ASN A 131 1.58 6.04 3.52
CA ASN A 131 1.72 5.26 4.75
C ASN A 131 0.75 5.76 5.83
N GLY A 132 0.57 7.08 5.93
CA GLY A 132 -0.36 7.69 6.88
C GLY A 132 -1.80 7.25 6.68
N VAL A 133 -2.31 7.20 5.44
CA VAL A 133 -3.68 6.73 5.15
C VAL A 133 -3.82 5.26 5.51
N LEU A 134 -2.84 4.44 5.14
CA LEU A 134 -2.87 3.00 5.42
C LEU A 134 -2.84 2.71 6.93
N SER A 135 -1.87 3.25 7.65
CA SER A 135 -1.78 3.10 9.11
C SER A 135 -2.99 3.67 9.81
N LEU A 136 -3.45 4.88 9.46
CA LEU A 136 -4.63 5.48 10.09
C LEU A 136 -5.86 4.61 9.91
N SER A 137 -6.12 4.10 8.70
CA SER A 137 -7.32 3.30 8.45
C SER A 137 -7.31 1.97 9.21
N ILE A 138 -6.16 1.28 9.27
CA ILE A 138 -6.02 0.04 10.04
C ILE A 138 -6.20 0.34 11.52
N MET A 139 -5.58 1.41 12.02
CA MET A 139 -5.62 1.77 13.42
C MET A 139 -7.02 2.23 13.86
N LEU A 140 -7.70 3.07 13.07
CA LEU A 140 -9.08 3.50 13.36
C LEU A 140 -10.06 2.32 13.32
N HIS A 141 -9.85 1.36 12.42
CA HIS A 141 -10.66 0.16 12.38
C HIS A 141 -10.49 -0.67 13.65
N PHE A 142 -9.26 -0.97 14.05
CA PHE A 142 -9.04 -1.74 15.27
C PHE A 142 -9.43 -0.99 16.54
N ALA A 143 -9.15 0.30 16.62
CA ALA A 143 -9.50 1.14 17.77
C ALA A 143 -11.01 1.23 18.02
N SER A 144 -11.84 0.89 17.04
CA SER A 144 -13.30 0.85 17.22
C SER A 144 -13.82 -0.39 17.95
N TYR A 145 -12.98 -1.42 18.10
CA TYR A 145 -13.37 -2.65 18.80
C TYR A 145 -12.96 -2.56 20.27
N PRO A 146 -13.88 -2.81 21.23
CA PRO A 146 -13.59 -2.69 22.66
C PRO A 146 -12.47 -3.61 23.17
N GLN A 147 -12.19 -4.71 22.46
CA GLN A 147 -11.19 -5.70 22.86
C GLN A 147 -9.76 -5.32 22.40
N THR A 148 -9.61 -4.26 21.62
CA THR A 148 -8.30 -3.84 21.12
C THR A 148 -7.55 -3.05 22.18
N ASP A 149 -6.36 -3.52 22.54
CA ASP A 149 -5.39 -2.70 23.28
C ASP A 149 -4.84 -1.61 22.37
N LEU A 150 -5.30 -0.38 22.61
CA LEU A 150 -4.94 0.80 21.82
C LEU A 150 -3.46 1.17 21.98
N ASN A 151 -2.90 1.00 23.18
CA ASN A 151 -1.50 1.34 23.43
C ASN A 151 -0.58 0.35 22.70
N ASP A 152 -0.89 -0.95 22.77
CA ASP A 152 -0.16 -1.97 22.02
C ASP A 152 -0.25 -1.71 20.50
N LEU A 153 -1.43 -1.37 19.99
CA LEU A 153 -1.63 -1.02 18.58
C LEU A 153 -0.78 0.18 18.13
N ILE A 154 -0.78 1.26 18.92
CA ILE A 154 -0.02 2.49 18.61
C ILE A 154 1.49 2.21 18.65
N LEU A 155 1.96 1.52 19.70
CA LEU A 155 3.38 1.21 19.87
C LEU A 155 3.88 0.29 18.76
N ASN A 156 3.12 -0.74 18.38
CA ASN A 156 3.49 -1.62 17.26
C ASN A 156 3.53 -0.88 15.93
N ASN A 157 2.59 0.04 15.66
CA ASN A 157 2.66 0.86 14.46
C ASN A 157 3.93 1.73 14.43
N ILE A 158 4.25 2.43 15.52
CA ILE A 158 5.46 3.28 15.60
C ILE A 158 6.71 2.43 15.43
N TRP A 159 6.79 1.32 16.17
CA TRP A 159 7.95 0.44 16.17
C TRP A 159 8.16 -0.23 14.80
N ALA A 160 7.10 -0.72 14.16
CA ALA A 160 7.18 -1.30 12.82
C ALA A 160 7.69 -0.29 11.77
N ASN A 161 7.31 0.98 11.87
CA ASN A 161 7.80 2.02 10.97
C ASN A 161 9.28 2.35 11.21
N VAL A 162 9.71 2.48 12.47
CA VAL A 162 11.13 2.67 12.82
C VAL A 162 11.95 1.49 12.32
N LEU A 163 11.52 0.27 12.62
CA LEU A 163 12.19 -0.94 12.19
C LEU A 163 12.23 -1.07 10.66
N SER A 164 11.14 -0.72 9.97
CA SER A 164 11.11 -0.71 8.50
C SER A 164 12.14 0.25 7.90
N VAL A 165 12.37 1.42 8.53
CA VAL A 165 13.42 2.35 8.10
C VAL A 165 14.81 1.75 8.33
N LEU A 166 15.05 1.16 9.50
CA LEU A 166 16.32 0.50 9.82
C LEU A 166 16.62 -0.65 8.85
N ILE A 167 15.63 -1.50 8.58
CA ILE A 167 15.72 -2.59 7.61
C ILE A 167 15.99 -2.03 6.22
N ALA A 168 15.32 -0.96 5.79
CA ALA A 168 15.54 -0.40 4.47
C ALA A 168 16.95 0.20 4.30
N TYR A 169 17.48 0.87 5.32
CA TYR A 169 18.87 1.30 5.32
C TYR A 169 19.84 0.12 5.28
N LEU A 170 19.62 -0.89 6.12
CA LEU A 170 20.44 -2.10 6.15
C LEU A 170 20.45 -2.80 4.78
N MET A 171 19.29 -3.01 4.15
CA MET A 171 19.18 -3.63 2.83
C MET A 171 19.84 -2.78 1.75
N THR A 172 19.75 -1.45 1.85
CA THR A 172 20.43 -0.53 0.90
C THR A 172 21.95 -0.57 1.08
N MET A 173 22.45 -0.72 2.31
CA MET A 173 23.88 -0.86 2.60
C MET A 173 24.44 -2.22 2.16
N LEU A 174 23.72 -3.31 2.44
CA LEU A 174 24.14 -4.67 2.09
C LEU A 174 24.04 -4.95 0.58
N ILE A 175 23.07 -4.34 -0.09
CA ILE A 175 22.78 -4.57 -1.51
C ILE A 175 22.69 -3.21 -2.21
N PRO A 176 23.78 -2.47 -2.43
CA PRO A 176 23.73 -1.10 -3.01
C PRO A 176 23.31 -1.08 -4.49
N ASP A 177 22.94 0.06 -5.08
CA ASP A 177 22.66 0.11 -6.52
C ASP A 177 23.97 -0.02 -7.32
N VAL A 178 23.91 -0.63 -8.50
CA VAL A 178 25.02 -0.75 -9.46
C VAL A 178 25.25 0.58 -10.18
N GLU A 179 24.16 1.22 -10.60
CA GLU A 179 24.17 2.50 -11.31
C GLU A 179 23.26 3.51 -10.62
N THR A 180 23.58 4.79 -10.76
CA THR A 180 22.78 5.88 -10.18
C THR A 180 21.42 5.95 -10.85
N ARG A 181 20.35 5.88 -10.04
CA ARG A 181 18.98 6.03 -10.56
C ARG A 181 18.64 7.50 -10.80
N PRO A 182 18.02 7.85 -11.94
CA PRO A 182 17.58 9.22 -12.18
C PRO A 182 16.50 9.62 -11.18
N LYS A 183 16.58 10.85 -10.67
CA LYS A 183 15.53 11.41 -9.81
C LYS A 183 14.29 11.69 -10.67
N PRO A 184 13.09 11.20 -10.29
CA PRO A 184 11.87 11.56 -10.97
C PRO A 184 11.67 13.07 -10.96
N VAL A 185 11.39 13.66 -12.12
CA VAL A 185 11.07 15.10 -12.22
C VAL A 185 9.65 15.31 -11.72
N SER A 186 9.49 16.11 -10.67
CA SER A 186 8.17 16.50 -10.18
C SER A 186 7.55 17.54 -11.12
N THR A 187 6.40 17.22 -11.73
CA THR A 187 5.64 18.19 -12.50
C THR A 187 4.69 18.96 -11.57
N PRO A 188 4.65 20.30 -11.62
CA PRO A 188 3.69 21.09 -10.86
C PRO A 188 2.25 20.68 -11.23
N LYS A 189 1.41 20.41 -10.22
CA LYS A 189 -0.01 20.13 -10.41
C LYS A 189 -0.82 21.39 -10.15
N ALA A 190 -1.86 21.59 -10.97
CA ALA A 190 -2.79 22.68 -10.78
C ALA A 190 -3.59 22.54 -9.46
N PRO A 191 -3.91 23.64 -8.74
CA PRO A 191 -4.59 23.58 -7.45
C PRO A 191 -5.96 22.89 -7.48
N HIS A 192 -6.74 23.08 -8.54
CA HIS A 192 -8.05 22.45 -8.72
C HIS A 192 -7.94 20.92 -8.76
N ARG A 193 -6.89 20.40 -9.42
CA ARG A 193 -6.61 18.97 -9.53
C ARG A 193 -6.21 18.40 -8.17
N MET A 194 -5.39 19.13 -7.41
CA MET A 194 -5.00 18.70 -6.06
C MET A 194 -6.20 18.61 -5.12
N ARG A 195 -7.12 19.58 -5.17
CA ARG A 195 -8.37 19.55 -4.40
C ARG A 195 -9.24 18.36 -4.80
N HIS A 196 -9.36 18.10 -6.11
CA HIS A 196 -10.10 16.94 -6.61
C HIS A 196 -9.53 15.63 -6.07
N GLU A 197 -8.23 15.42 -6.24
CA GLU A 197 -7.53 14.21 -5.82
C GLU A 197 -7.67 14.00 -4.29
N ALA A 198 -7.53 15.06 -3.50
CA ALA A 198 -7.65 15.01 -2.04
C ALA A 198 -9.08 14.69 -1.57
N LEU A 199 -10.09 15.38 -2.11
CA LEU A 199 -11.49 15.17 -1.75
C LEU A 199 -11.99 13.80 -2.19
N LEU A 200 -11.58 13.34 -3.37
CA LEU A 200 -11.95 12.01 -3.87
C LEU A 200 -11.41 10.92 -2.93
N GLY A 201 -10.10 10.96 -2.63
CA GLY A 201 -9.49 10.01 -1.72
C GLY A 201 -10.13 10.02 -0.34
N ALA A 202 -10.30 11.21 0.26
CA ALA A 202 -10.85 11.35 1.60
C ALA A 202 -12.28 10.85 1.71
N THR A 203 -13.12 11.18 0.72
CA THR A 203 -14.53 10.77 0.71
C THR A 203 -14.63 9.25 0.61
N VAL A 204 -13.92 8.63 -0.35
CA VAL A 204 -14.00 7.18 -0.55
C VAL A 204 -13.38 6.40 0.60
N ALA A 205 -12.26 6.87 1.18
CA ALA A 205 -11.67 6.25 2.37
C ALA A 205 -12.61 6.35 3.60
N THR A 206 -13.30 7.48 3.77
CA THR A 206 -14.29 7.64 4.86
C THR A 206 -15.50 6.74 4.65
N LEU A 207 -16.00 6.61 3.43
CA LEU A 207 -17.07 5.66 3.09
C LEU A 207 -16.64 4.22 3.37
N SER A 208 -15.41 3.86 2.99
CA SER A 208 -14.84 2.55 3.32
C SER A 208 -14.77 2.33 4.82
N PHE A 209 -14.31 3.31 5.60
CA PHE A 209 -14.30 3.23 7.05
C PHE A 209 -15.71 2.97 7.59
N LEU A 210 -16.70 3.76 7.19
CA LEU A 210 -18.10 3.59 7.63
C LEU A 210 -18.65 2.20 7.32
N VAL A 211 -18.44 1.68 6.11
CA VAL A 211 -18.88 0.33 5.74
C VAL A 211 -18.26 -0.71 6.66
N PHE A 212 -16.96 -0.61 6.93
CA PHE A 212 -16.27 -1.55 7.82
C PHE A 212 -16.78 -1.51 9.26
N GLN A 213 -17.19 -0.33 9.75
CA GLN A 213 -17.73 -0.19 11.10
C GLN A 213 -19.19 -0.63 11.19
N VAL A 214 -20.02 -0.29 10.22
CA VAL A 214 -21.47 -0.60 10.23
C VAL A 214 -21.71 -2.10 10.05
N PHE A 215 -20.90 -2.77 9.22
CA PHE A 215 -21.05 -4.20 8.94
C PHE A 215 -20.13 -5.09 9.80
N ASP A 216 -19.45 -4.54 10.81
CA ASP A 216 -18.55 -5.28 11.72
C ASP A 216 -17.55 -6.20 10.97
N LEU A 217 -16.84 -5.62 10.00
CA LEU A 217 -15.96 -6.38 9.09
C LEU A 217 -14.55 -6.58 9.67
N ARG A 218 -14.45 -6.94 10.94
CA ARG A 218 -13.19 -7.10 11.70
C ARG A 218 -12.16 -7.99 11.00
N ASP A 219 -12.62 -9.10 10.42
CA ASP A 219 -11.73 -10.09 9.81
C ASP A 219 -11.30 -9.75 8.38
N SER A 220 -11.82 -8.66 7.81
CA SER A 220 -11.65 -8.29 6.40
C SER A 220 -10.60 -7.20 6.16
N MET A 221 -9.56 -7.12 7.00
CA MET A 221 -8.49 -6.12 6.89
C MET A 221 -7.86 -6.06 5.49
N SER A 222 -7.68 -7.21 4.83
CA SER A 222 -7.14 -7.25 3.46
C SER A 222 -8.02 -6.49 2.46
N ALA A 223 -9.35 -6.51 2.62
CA ALA A 223 -10.29 -5.76 1.80
C ALA A 223 -10.24 -4.27 2.10
N GLN A 224 -10.07 -3.88 3.38
CA GLN A 224 -9.89 -2.49 3.78
C GLN A 224 -8.60 -1.89 3.19
N ALA A 225 -7.48 -2.59 3.38
CA ALA A 225 -6.18 -2.18 2.83
C ALA A 225 -6.26 -2.08 1.29
N THR A 226 -6.94 -3.02 0.65
CA THR A 226 -7.14 -2.97 -0.81
C THR A 226 -7.93 -1.74 -1.25
N THR A 227 -8.98 -1.37 -0.52
CA THR A 227 -9.77 -0.16 -0.81
C THR A 227 -8.87 1.07 -0.84
N LEU A 228 -7.99 1.23 0.15
CA LEU A 228 -7.06 2.36 0.19
C LEU A 228 -5.97 2.30 -0.87
N LEU A 229 -5.40 1.11 -1.12
CA LEU A 229 -4.37 0.95 -2.15
C LEU A 229 -4.94 1.33 -3.53
N VAL A 230 -6.19 0.95 -3.84
CA VAL A 230 -6.86 1.35 -5.09
C VAL A 230 -6.96 2.88 -5.24
N LEU A 231 -6.99 3.62 -4.13
CA LEU A 231 -7.03 5.08 -4.11
C LEU A 231 -5.66 5.75 -4.27
N PHE A 232 -4.55 5.00 -4.28
CA PHE A 232 -3.20 5.59 -4.41
C PHE A 232 -2.97 6.41 -5.68
N PRO A 233 -3.56 6.08 -6.84
CA PRO A 233 -3.52 6.96 -8.00
C PRO A 233 -4.29 8.28 -7.81
N MET A 234 -5.20 8.35 -6.84
CA MET A 234 -6.00 9.53 -6.44
C MET A 234 -6.93 10.12 -7.51
N HIS A 235 -7.13 9.46 -8.63
CA HIS A 235 -8.06 9.88 -9.67
C HIS A 235 -8.73 8.69 -10.33
N TRP A 236 -9.91 8.91 -10.92
CA TRP A 236 -10.75 7.86 -11.48
C TRP A 236 -10.02 6.92 -12.46
N ASN A 237 -9.40 7.47 -13.50
CA ASN A 237 -8.71 6.65 -14.51
C ASN A 237 -7.58 5.79 -13.92
N GLY A 238 -6.89 6.32 -12.92
CA GLY A 238 -5.80 5.64 -12.24
C GLY A 238 -6.34 4.53 -11.33
N ALA A 239 -7.37 4.83 -10.54
CA ALA A 239 -8.07 3.85 -9.71
C ALA A 239 -8.66 2.71 -10.55
N LEU A 240 -9.29 3.00 -11.70
CA LEU A 240 -9.83 2.00 -12.61
C LEU A 240 -8.74 1.08 -13.19
N SER A 241 -7.63 1.67 -13.66
CA SER A 241 -6.49 0.92 -14.17
C SER A 241 -5.84 0.05 -13.09
N TYR A 242 -5.65 0.63 -11.89
CA TYR A 242 -5.00 -0.06 -10.79
C TYR A 242 -5.90 -1.13 -10.15
N ALA A 243 -7.22 -0.94 -10.08
CA ALA A 243 -8.15 -1.91 -9.55
C ALA A 243 -8.06 -3.28 -10.24
N ARG A 244 -7.92 -3.30 -11.57
CA ARG A 244 -7.71 -4.54 -12.33
C ARG A 244 -6.42 -5.23 -11.93
N LYS A 245 -5.32 -4.47 -11.86
CA LYS A 245 -4.01 -4.98 -11.47
C LYS A 245 -4.01 -5.48 -10.02
N ARG A 246 -4.71 -4.77 -9.13
CA ARG A 246 -4.89 -5.12 -7.73
C ARG A 246 -5.67 -6.43 -7.59
N ALA A 247 -6.78 -6.60 -8.31
CA ALA A 247 -7.55 -7.83 -8.31
C ALA A 247 -6.69 -9.03 -8.74
N MET A 248 -5.95 -8.89 -9.84
CA MET A 248 -5.01 -9.93 -10.30
C MET A 248 -3.91 -10.22 -9.27
N GLY A 249 -3.31 -9.17 -8.69
CA GLY A 249 -2.27 -9.32 -7.68
C GLY A 249 -2.77 -10.01 -6.42
N THR A 250 -3.99 -9.69 -5.99
CA THR A 250 -4.63 -10.38 -4.87
C THR A 250 -4.87 -11.86 -5.17
N LEU A 251 -5.40 -12.20 -6.35
CA LEU A 251 -5.61 -13.60 -6.74
C LEU A 251 -4.28 -14.38 -6.71
N LEU A 252 -3.21 -13.80 -7.26
CA LEU A 252 -1.88 -14.42 -7.24
C LEU A 252 -1.33 -14.57 -5.82
N GLY A 253 -1.43 -13.52 -4.99
CA GLY A 253 -0.95 -13.54 -3.62
C GLY A 253 -1.69 -14.54 -2.74
N VAL A 254 -3.02 -14.61 -2.85
CA VAL A 254 -3.83 -15.60 -2.12
C VAL A 254 -3.55 -17.01 -2.62
N THR A 255 -3.45 -17.22 -3.94
CA THR A 255 -3.12 -18.55 -4.50
C THR A 255 -1.75 -19.02 -4.02
N PHE A 256 -0.74 -18.15 -4.02
CA PHE A 256 0.58 -18.50 -3.48
C PHE A 256 0.52 -18.80 -1.98
N GLY A 257 -0.20 -18.00 -1.20
CA GLY A 257 -0.40 -18.24 0.23
C GLY A 257 -1.06 -19.59 0.50
N LEU A 258 -2.09 -19.94 -0.26
CA LEU A 258 -2.78 -21.24 -0.19
C LEU A 258 -1.85 -22.41 -0.53
N LEU A 259 -1.11 -22.33 -1.64
CA LEU A 259 -0.13 -23.34 -2.02
C LEU A 259 0.95 -23.49 -0.95
N GLY A 260 1.41 -22.36 -0.41
CA GLY A 260 2.35 -22.31 0.69
C GLY A 260 1.84 -23.00 1.95
N GLN A 261 0.60 -22.73 2.35
CA GLN A 261 -0.05 -23.39 3.48
C GLN A 261 -0.29 -24.87 3.22
N LEU A 262 -0.59 -25.29 1.98
CA LEU A 262 -0.71 -26.69 1.61
C LEU A 262 0.63 -27.43 1.71
N VAL A 263 1.72 -26.79 1.27
CA VAL A 263 3.09 -27.34 1.37
C VAL A 263 3.54 -27.44 2.83
N LEU A 264 3.22 -26.44 3.65
CA LEU A 264 3.56 -26.43 5.06
C LEU A 264 2.68 -27.38 5.88
N TYR A 265 1.40 -27.52 5.54
CA TYR A 265 0.43 -28.32 6.29
C TYR A 265 0.51 -28.06 7.81
N ASP A 266 0.76 -29.09 8.61
CA ASP A 266 0.95 -29.01 10.07
C ASP A 266 2.19 -28.20 10.50
N TRP A 267 3.09 -27.88 9.56
CA TRP A 267 4.33 -27.15 9.79
C TRP A 267 4.19 -25.63 9.61
N SER A 268 2.97 -25.11 9.52
CA SER A 268 2.69 -23.68 9.35
C SER A 268 3.09 -22.81 10.55
N GLY A 269 3.34 -23.41 11.72
CA GLY A 269 3.87 -22.73 12.90
C GLY A 269 5.40 -22.58 12.91
N GLN A 270 6.10 -23.27 12.02
CA GLN A 270 7.55 -23.44 12.08
C GLN A 270 8.20 -22.33 11.28
N LEU A 271 8.70 -21.32 11.98
CA LEU A 271 9.27 -20.11 11.39
C LEU A 271 10.38 -20.41 10.36
N LEU A 272 11.17 -21.46 10.60
CA LEU A 272 12.24 -21.93 9.72
C LEU A 272 11.73 -22.34 8.32
N LEU A 273 10.49 -22.82 8.21
CA LEU A 273 9.88 -23.23 6.95
C LEU A 273 9.04 -22.12 6.33
N VAL A 274 8.37 -21.33 7.16
CA VAL A 274 7.52 -20.21 6.74
C VAL A 274 8.34 -19.07 6.13
N ALA A 275 9.48 -18.72 6.74
CA ALA A 275 10.26 -17.56 6.32
C ALA A 275 10.89 -17.72 4.91
N PRO A 276 11.50 -18.86 4.54
CA PRO A 276 11.95 -19.09 3.17
C PRO A 276 10.82 -19.05 2.15
N LEU A 277 9.65 -19.57 2.50
CA LEU A 277 8.47 -19.53 1.62
C LEU A 277 7.97 -18.10 1.38
N LEU A 278 7.91 -17.28 2.44
CA LEU A 278 7.60 -15.84 2.33
C LEU A 278 8.64 -15.15 1.44
N TRP A 279 9.93 -15.44 1.64
CA TRP A 279 11.01 -14.86 0.85
C TRP A 279 10.89 -15.24 -0.63
N LEU A 280 10.59 -16.50 -0.95
CA LEU A 280 10.37 -16.96 -2.32
C LEU A 280 9.20 -16.25 -2.99
N GLY A 281 8.06 -16.14 -2.30
CA GLY A 281 6.90 -15.40 -2.80
C GLY A 281 7.20 -13.93 -2.98
N ALA A 282 7.91 -13.31 -2.03
CA ALA A 282 8.31 -11.92 -2.12
C ALA A 282 9.31 -11.69 -3.27
N MET A 283 10.23 -12.61 -3.54
CA MET A 283 11.12 -12.54 -4.70
C MET A 283 10.34 -12.64 -6.01
N LEU A 284 9.42 -13.60 -6.13
CA LEU A 284 8.60 -13.78 -7.34
C LEU A 284 7.78 -12.53 -7.65
N PHE A 285 7.11 -11.95 -6.65
CA PHE A 285 6.25 -10.80 -6.86
C PHE A 285 7.00 -9.48 -6.93
N SER A 286 8.18 -9.36 -6.29
CA SER A 286 9.06 -8.21 -6.50
C SER A 286 9.66 -8.19 -7.89
N HIS A 287 10.00 -9.35 -8.45
CA HIS A 287 10.39 -9.47 -9.85
C HIS A 287 9.32 -8.96 -10.81
N ALA A 288 8.06 -9.36 -10.59
CA ALA A 288 6.93 -8.82 -11.36
C ALA A 288 6.77 -7.31 -11.16
N HIS A 289 6.78 -6.84 -9.90
CA HIS A 289 6.62 -5.42 -9.55
C HIS A 289 7.65 -4.52 -10.22
N VAL A 290 8.93 -4.93 -10.18
CA VAL A 290 10.03 -4.14 -10.72
C VAL A 290 9.97 -4.10 -12.25
N LYS A 291 9.61 -5.22 -12.92
CA LYS A 291 9.42 -5.26 -14.38
C LYS A 291 8.27 -4.39 -14.87
N GLU A 292 7.22 -4.26 -14.07
CA GLU A 292 6.07 -3.43 -14.44
C GLU A 292 6.41 -1.93 -14.44
N ALA A 293 7.49 -1.51 -13.77
CA ALA A 293 8.02 -0.14 -13.71
C ALA A 293 6.98 0.96 -13.41
N GLY A 294 5.80 0.60 -12.88
CA GLY A 294 4.61 1.45 -12.83
C GLY A 294 4.18 1.91 -11.43
N GLY A 295 5.04 1.75 -10.43
CA GLY A 295 4.80 2.14 -9.03
C GLY A 295 3.79 1.26 -8.28
N SER A 296 2.61 1.01 -8.86
CA SER A 296 1.57 0.14 -8.30
C SER A 296 1.02 -0.77 -9.38
N GLY A 297 1.71 -1.89 -9.62
CA GLY A 297 1.34 -2.91 -10.60
C GLY A 297 0.73 -4.17 -9.98
N VAL A 298 0.59 -5.23 -10.77
CA VAL A 298 0.11 -6.55 -10.31
C VAL A 298 1.07 -7.12 -9.26
N GLY A 299 2.38 -6.99 -9.49
CA GLY A 299 3.41 -7.47 -8.56
C GLY A 299 3.34 -6.77 -7.21
N PHE A 300 3.14 -5.45 -7.19
CA PHE A 300 2.92 -4.71 -5.94
C PHE A 300 1.66 -5.18 -5.20
N GLY A 301 0.59 -5.43 -5.96
CA GLY A 301 -0.65 -5.98 -5.43
C GLY A 301 -0.46 -7.34 -4.77
N ALA A 302 0.30 -8.23 -5.42
CA ALA A 302 0.62 -9.55 -4.90
C ALA A 302 1.55 -9.48 -3.68
N LEU A 303 2.59 -8.65 -3.71
CA LEU A 303 3.51 -8.43 -2.57
C LEU A 303 2.78 -7.99 -1.30
N THR A 304 1.95 -6.96 -1.41
CA THR A 304 1.20 -6.45 -0.25
C THR A 304 0.13 -7.43 0.21
N THR A 305 -0.49 -8.19 -0.70
CA THR A 305 -1.38 -9.30 -0.32
C THR A 305 -0.63 -10.38 0.45
N LEU A 306 0.54 -10.79 -0.03
CA LEU A 306 1.41 -11.77 0.63
C LEU A 306 1.83 -11.30 2.02
N GLY A 307 2.24 -10.03 2.16
CA GLY A 307 2.58 -9.42 3.44
C GLY A 307 1.42 -9.47 4.44
N ILE A 308 0.21 -9.09 4.01
CA ILE A 308 -0.98 -9.17 4.87
C ILE A 308 -1.29 -10.63 5.26
N LEU A 309 -1.18 -11.56 4.31
CA LEU A 309 -1.43 -12.99 4.55
C LEU A 309 -0.51 -13.57 5.61
N PHE A 310 0.80 -13.45 5.42
CA PHE A 310 1.79 -14.00 6.33
C PHE A 310 1.84 -13.23 7.65
N GLY A 311 1.74 -11.90 7.59
CA GLY A 311 1.81 -11.03 8.76
C GLY A 311 0.61 -11.16 9.71
N GLN A 312 -0.61 -11.36 9.17
CA GLN A 312 -1.84 -11.34 9.97
C GLN A 312 -2.50 -12.71 10.13
N TYR A 313 -2.46 -13.56 9.11
CA TYR A 313 -3.40 -14.69 9.00
C TYR A 313 -2.76 -16.07 9.02
N LEU A 314 -1.44 -16.17 8.90
CA LEU A 314 -0.74 -17.44 9.04
C LEU A 314 -0.74 -17.87 10.51
N THR A 315 -1.79 -18.58 10.89
CA THR A 315 -2.05 -19.11 12.23
C THR A 315 -2.40 -20.60 12.11
N PRO A 316 -1.86 -21.48 12.98
CA PRO A 316 -2.21 -22.90 12.96
C PRO A 316 -3.70 -23.14 13.19
N GLY A 317 -4.30 -24.08 12.45
CA GLY A 317 -5.65 -24.60 12.74
C GLY A 317 -6.85 -23.84 12.15
N ASN A 318 -6.64 -22.85 11.27
CA ASN A 318 -7.74 -22.12 10.61
C ASN A 318 -8.22 -22.83 9.32
N ASP A 319 -9.51 -22.76 8.99
CA ASP A 319 -10.04 -23.30 7.73
C ASP A 319 -9.45 -22.53 6.54
N LEU A 320 -8.51 -23.20 5.89
CA LEU A 320 -7.69 -22.66 4.82
C LEU A 320 -8.51 -22.26 3.60
N VAL A 321 -9.46 -23.11 3.20
CA VAL A 321 -10.22 -22.94 1.97
C VAL A 321 -11.27 -21.86 2.16
N PHE A 322 -12.00 -21.91 3.27
CA PHE A 322 -13.00 -20.88 3.59
C PHE A 322 -12.36 -19.51 3.77
N SER A 323 -11.27 -19.41 4.56
CA SER A 323 -10.58 -18.13 4.79
C SER A 323 -10.05 -17.51 3.49
N ALA A 324 -9.52 -18.32 2.58
CA ALA A 324 -9.03 -17.83 1.31
C ALA A 324 -10.15 -17.41 0.35
N LEU A 325 -11.22 -18.20 0.24
CA LEU A 325 -12.38 -17.85 -0.59
C LEU A 325 -13.07 -16.59 -0.06
N TYR A 326 -13.23 -16.47 1.26
CA TYR A 326 -13.76 -15.28 1.90
C TYR A 326 -12.89 -14.06 1.58
N ARG A 327 -11.56 -14.18 1.70
CA ARG A 327 -10.64 -13.08 1.39
C ARG A 327 -10.67 -12.66 -0.07
N VAL A 328 -10.68 -13.61 -1.00
CA VAL A 328 -10.79 -13.29 -2.44
C VAL A 328 -12.11 -12.59 -2.71
N SER A 329 -13.22 -13.15 -2.21
CA SER A 329 -14.56 -12.61 -2.44
C SER A 329 -14.72 -11.21 -1.84
N SER A 330 -14.26 -11.01 -0.59
CA SER A 330 -14.36 -9.72 0.09
C SER A 330 -13.51 -8.65 -0.58
N ILE A 331 -12.30 -8.98 -1.03
CA ILE A 331 -11.43 -8.04 -1.74
C ILE A 331 -12.03 -7.67 -3.10
N LEU A 332 -12.50 -8.65 -3.88
CA LEU A 332 -13.10 -8.37 -5.19
C LEU A 332 -14.35 -7.50 -5.05
N PHE A 333 -15.21 -7.81 -4.07
CA PHE A 333 -16.38 -6.99 -3.75
C PHE A 333 -15.98 -5.57 -3.34
N ALA A 334 -15.00 -5.43 -2.44
CA ALA A 334 -14.50 -4.12 -2.01
C ALA A 334 -13.93 -3.30 -3.17
N ILE A 335 -13.23 -3.92 -4.13
CA ILE A 335 -12.74 -3.24 -5.33
C ILE A 335 -13.91 -2.67 -6.15
N VAL A 336 -14.95 -3.47 -6.40
CA VAL A 336 -16.12 -3.02 -7.19
C VAL A 336 -16.83 -1.85 -6.51
N VAL A 337 -17.11 -1.97 -5.21
CA VAL A 337 -17.77 -0.91 -4.42
C VAL A 337 -16.91 0.35 -4.37
N THR A 338 -15.60 0.21 -4.18
CA THR A 338 -14.66 1.33 -4.16
C THR A 338 -14.62 2.05 -5.50
N LEU A 339 -14.61 1.31 -6.62
CA LEU A 339 -14.66 1.91 -7.95
C LEU A 339 -15.98 2.64 -8.18
N LEU A 340 -17.12 2.05 -7.80
CA LEU A 340 -18.41 2.72 -7.91
C LEU A 340 -18.41 4.04 -7.13
N ALA A 341 -17.93 4.02 -5.89
CA ALA A 341 -17.80 5.22 -5.06
C ALA A 341 -16.85 6.25 -5.70
N CYS A 342 -15.68 5.82 -6.20
CA CYS A 342 -14.75 6.69 -6.91
C CYS A 342 -15.39 7.37 -8.12
N TYR A 343 -16.14 6.62 -8.92
CA TYR A 343 -16.82 7.15 -10.10
C TYR A 343 -17.86 8.21 -9.74
N LEU A 344 -18.69 7.92 -8.74
CA LEU A 344 -19.74 8.84 -8.28
C LEU A 344 -19.14 10.12 -7.71
N VAL A 345 -18.14 10.01 -6.85
CA VAL A 345 -17.44 11.17 -6.26
C VAL A 345 -16.70 11.96 -7.35
N HIS A 346 -16.01 11.29 -8.27
CA HIS A 346 -15.36 11.94 -9.41
C HIS A 346 -16.35 12.76 -10.25
N ARG A 347 -17.50 12.17 -10.58
CA ARG A 347 -18.57 12.85 -11.34
C ARG A 347 -19.15 14.04 -10.57
N LEU A 348 -19.31 13.92 -9.25
CA LEU A 348 -19.78 15.00 -8.40
C LEU A 348 -18.79 16.17 -8.37
N LEU A 349 -17.51 15.88 -8.11
CA LEU A 349 -16.45 16.89 -8.04
C LEU A 349 -16.21 17.62 -9.36
N ASN A 350 -16.43 16.96 -10.51
CA ASN A 350 -16.30 17.60 -11.82
C ASN A 350 -17.41 18.61 -12.15
N ARG A 351 -18.50 18.66 -11.36
CA ARG A 351 -19.55 19.68 -11.51
C ARG A 351 -19.11 21.06 -11.04
N CYS A 352 -18.12 21.14 -10.15
CA CYS A 352 -17.62 22.38 -9.60
C CYS A 352 -16.28 22.75 -10.24
N GLU A 353 -16.13 23.99 -10.71
CA GLU A 353 -14.88 24.47 -11.32
C GLU A 353 -13.69 24.35 -10.37
N ALA A 354 -13.89 24.68 -9.09
CA ALA A 354 -12.85 24.62 -8.05
C ALA A 354 -12.24 23.24 -7.82
N THR A 355 -12.92 22.17 -8.26
CA THR A 355 -12.53 20.76 -8.09
C THR A 355 -12.57 19.98 -9.39
N ARG A 356 -12.65 20.65 -10.55
CA ARG A 356 -12.69 19.96 -11.84
C ARG A 356 -11.34 19.28 -12.09
N PHE A 357 -11.32 18.02 -12.54
CA PHE A 357 -10.06 17.27 -12.70
C PHE A 357 -9.22 17.74 -13.90
N GLY A 358 -9.87 18.09 -15.00
CA GLY A 358 -9.26 18.63 -16.23
C GLY A 358 -10.23 19.56 -16.95
N TYR A 359 -9.69 20.46 -17.77
CA TYR A 359 -10.48 21.38 -18.59
C TYR A 359 -10.87 20.75 -19.91
#